data_AF-M6Q9T8-F1
#
_entry.id   AF-M6Q9T8-F1
#
_cell.length_a   1.000
_cell.length_b   1.000
_cell.length_c   1.000
_cell.angle_alpha   90.00
_cell.angle_beta   90.00
_cell.angle_gamma   90.00
#
_symmetry.space_group_name_H-M   'P 1'
#
loop_
_entity.id
_entity.type
_entity.pdbx_description
1 polymer ?
#
loop_
_entity_poly.entity_id
_entity_poly.type
_entity_poly.pdbx_seq_one_letter_code
_entity_poly.pdbx_strand_id
1 'polypeptide(L)'
;MTHITKKHLRTKTSREASVTLLPDRYKKEAERILKVLDLVELNLKLIEEEIKETLKKNQSYVQTIMSMPGIGIITSLAIMSYMGDCKRFSSAKQAAYYSGLVPRVDISGDTVRYGRIVSRGCHAIRRVIIQAAWSLARC
;
A
#
# COMPACT_ATOMS: atom_id res chain seq x y z
N MET A 1 -20.99 27.58 19.05
CA MET A 1 -20.09 26.43 18.83
C MET A 1 -19.42 26.63 17.48
N THR A 2 -18.09 26.70 17.43
CA THR A 2 -17.33 26.94 16.20
C THR A 2 -17.45 25.74 15.25
N HIS A 3 -18.13 25.94 14.13
CA HIS A 3 -18.43 24.87 13.17
C HIS A 3 -17.20 24.58 12.27
N ILE A 4 -16.30 23.72 12.74
CA ILE A 4 -15.11 23.25 11.99
C ILE A 4 -15.46 21.96 11.24
N THR A 5 -15.16 21.91 9.94
CA THR A 5 -15.39 20.72 9.08
C THR A 5 -14.07 20.20 8.52
N LYS A 6 -14.09 19.00 7.89
CA LYS A 6 -12.91 18.43 7.22
C LYS A 6 -12.25 19.38 6.21
N LYS A 7 -13.02 20.24 5.53
CA LYS A 7 -12.50 21.21 4.56
C LYS A 7 -11.53 22.20 5.22
N HIS A 8 -11.82 22.61 6.45
CA HIS A 8 -11.01 23.56 7.22
C HIS A 8 -9.71 22.95 7.76
N LEU A 9 -9.56 21.62 7.70
CA LEU A 9 -8.37 20.91 8.20
C LEU A 9 -7.48 20.37 7.08
N ARG A 10 -7.79 20.69 5.81
CA ARG A 10 -7.13 20.07 4.66
C ARG A 10 -5.71 20.58 4.42
N THR A 11 -5.49 21.89 4.52
CA THR A 11 -4.18 22.52 4.28
C THR A 11 -3.61 23.08 5.57
N LYS A 12 -2.28 23.20 5.64
CA LYS A 12 -1.58 23.81 6.78
C LYS A 12 -2.16 25.18 7.15
N THR A 13 -2.30 26.06 6.16
CA THR A 13 -2.89 27.39 6.33
C THR A 13 -4.32 27.35 6.89
N SER A 14 -5.15 26.43 6.43
CA SER A 14 -6.54 26.30 6.91
C SER A 14 -6.60 25.79 8.35
N ARG A 15 -5.67 24.90 8.73
CA ARG A 15 -5.56 24.37 10.09
C ARG A 15 -5.15 25.45 11.07
N GLU A 16 -4.15 26.27 10.73
CA GLU A 16 -3.69 27.39 11.55
C GLU A 16 -4.83 28.41 11.78
N ALA A 17 -5.59 28.73 10.73
CA ALA A 17 -6.78 29.58 10.82
C ALA A 17 -7.91 28.96 11.66
N SER A 18 -7.99 27.63 11.74
CA SER A 18 -8.99 26.95 12.57
C SER A 18 -8.61 26.97 14.06
N VAL A 19 -7.31 26.97 14.38
CA VAL A 19 -6.81 26.97 15.75
C VAL A 19 -7.06 28.31 16.44
N THR A 20 -7.05 29.43 15.72
CA THR A 20 -7.35 30.76 16.28
C THR A 20 -8.79 30.90 16.73
N LEU A 21 -9.70 30.06 16.23
CA LEU A 21 -11.13 30.05 16.58
C LEU A 21 -11.41 29.23 17.86
N LEU A 22 -10.41 28.59 18.46
CA LEU A 22 -10.57 27.75 19.64
C LEU A 22 -10.35 28.53 20.95
N PRO A 23 -11.09 28.20 22.03
CA PRO A 23 -10.80 28.73 23.37
C PRO A 23 -9.38 28.37 23.85
N ASP A 24 -8.79 29.21 24.71
CA ASP A 24 -7.37 29.15 25.11
C ASP A 24 -6.85 27.77 25.54
N ARG A 25 -7.66 27.01 26.31
CA ARG A 25 -7.31 25.65 26.75
C ARG A 25 -7.10 24.70 25.56
N TYR A 26 -7.98 24.78 24.55
CA TYR A 26 -7.93 23.92 23.38
C TYR A 26 -6.92 24.42 22.34
N LYS A 27 -6.66 25.73 22.31
CA LYS A 27 -5.67 26.33 21.42
C LYS A 27 -4.27 25.75 21.64
N LYS A 28 -3.82 25.68 22.90
CA LYS A 28 -2.50 25.11 23.25
C LYS A 28 -2.36 23.64 22.83
N GLU A 29 -3.42 22.85 23.00
CA GLU A 29 -3.39 21.43 22.61
C GLU A 29 -3.42 21.26 21.10
N ALA A 30 -4.23 22.06 20.40
CA ALA A 30 -4.28 22.05 18.95
C ALA A 30 -2.94 22.46 18.32
N GLU A 31 -2.24 23.45 18.88
CA GLU A 31 -0.88 23.82 18.47
C GLU A 31 0.13 22.67 18.61
N ARG A 32 0.02 21.83 19.65
CA ARG A 32 0.85 20.62 19.80
C ARG A 32 0.55 19.62 18.70
N ILE A 33 -0.73 19.37 18.41
CA ILE A 33 -1.16 18.44 17.35
C ILE A 33 -0.70 18.94 15.97
N LEU A 34 -0.74 20.25 15.70
CA LEU A 34 -0.23 20.81 14.45
C LEU A 34 1.26 20.53 14.26
N LYS A 35 2.07 20.63 15.32
CA LYS A 35 3.50 20.27 15.24
C LYS A 35 3.72 18.81 14.91
N VAL A 36 2.89 17.91 15.45
CA VAL A 36 2.96 16.47 15.10
C VAL A 36 2.55 16.25 13.65
N LEU A 37 1.50 16.92 13.17
CA LEU A 37 1.10 16.85 11.76
C LEU A 37 2.20 17.34 10.82
N ASP A 38 2.83 18.47 11.14
CA ASP A 38 3.96 19.00 10.37
C ASP A 38 5.11 17.99 10.29
N LEU A 39 5.44 17.32 11.40
CA LEU A 39 6.46 16.27 11.43
C LEU A 39 6.08 15.06 10.58
N VAL A 40 4.83 14.61 10.65
CA VAL A 40 4.34 13.48 9.85
C VAL A 40 4.33 13.82 8.36
N GLU A 41 3.93 15.05 7.99
CA GLU A 41 3.98 15.53 6.61
C GLU A 41 5.42 15.63 6.08
N LEU A 42 6.37 16.03 6.91
CA LEU A 42 7.79 16.02 6.57
C LEU A 42 8.29 14.59 6.32
N ASN A 43 8.01 13.66 7.24
CA ASN A 43 8.40 12.25 7.10
C ASN A 43 7.77 11.62 5.86
N LEU A 44 6.52 11.96 5.54
CA LEU A 44 5.86 11.50 4.32
C LEU A 44 6.64 11.93 3.08
N LYS A 45 7.05 13.20 2.99
CA LYS A 45 7.85 13.71 1.86
C LYS A 45 9.20 13.02 1.75
N LEU A 46 9.87 12.77 2.88
CA LEU A 46 11.15 12.05 2.89
C LEU A 46 10.98 10.62 2.35
N ILE A 47 9.95 9.90 2.81
CA ILE A 47 9.63 8.54 2.32
C ILE A 47 9.28 8.58 0.82
N GLU A 48 8.54 9.59 0.36
CA GLU A 48 8.23 9.74 -1.07
C GLU A 48 9.48 9.94 -1.93
N GLU A 49 10.47 10.69 -1.45
CA GLU A 49 11.77 10.83 -2.13
C GLU A 49 12.56 9.51 -2.12
N GLU A 50 12.61 8.80 -0.99
CA GLU A 50 13.23 7.46 -0.91
C GLU A 50 12.59 6.46 -1.89
N ILE A 51 11.27 6.52 -2.04
CA ILE A 51 10.51 5.72 -3.02
C ILE A 51 10.94 6.08 -4.45
N LYS A 52 11.06 7.37 -4.78
CA LYS A 52 11.52 7.82 -6.11
C LYS A 52 12.94 7.35 -6.40
N GLU A 53 13.84 7.43 -5.43
CA GLU A 53 15.21 6.93 -5.57
C GLU A 53 15.25 5.42 -5.79
N THR A 54 14.45 4.67 -5.03
CA THR A 54 14.32 3.21 -5.18
C THR A 54 13.77 2.84 -6.55
N LEU A 55 12.81 3.61 -7.05
CA LEU A 55 12.23 3.44 -8.39
C LEU A 55 13.29 3.65 -9.48
N LYS A 56 14.11 4.70 -9.39
CA LYS A 56 15.21 4.96 -10.34
C LYS A 56 16.19 3.80 -10.39
N LYS A 57 16.57 3.23 -9.23
CA LYS A 57 17.51 2.10 -9.15
C LYS A 57 16.94 0.81 -9.76
N ASN A 58 15.62 0.62 -9.72
CA ASN A 58 14.95 -0.63 -10.13
C ASN A 58 14.01 -0.43 -11.33
N GLN A 59 14.28 0.56 -12.16
CA GLN A 59 13.34 1.03 -13.18
C GLN A 59 12.90 -0.07 -14.16
N SER A 60 13.83 -0.90 -14.64
CA SER A 60 13.53 -1.99 -15.59
C SER A 60 12.60 -3.05 -14.98
N TYR A 61 12.83 -3.41 -13.71
CA TYR A 61 12.02 -4.39 -13.00
C TYR A 61 10.60 -3.86 -12.74
N VAL A 62 10.50 -2.61 -12.30
CA VAL A 62 9.22 -1.93 -12.07
C VAL A 62 8.43 -1.78 -13.37
N GLN A 63 9.07 -1.37 -14.47
CA GLN A 63 8.42 -1.28 -15.78
C GLN A 63 7.91 -2.65 -16.26
N THR A 64 8.67 -3.72 -16.03
CA THR A 64 8.25 -5.09 -16.36
C THR A 64 6.98 -5.49 -15.59
N ILE A 65 6.90 -5.17 -14.30
CA ILE A 65 5.70 -5.47 -13.51
C ILE A 65 4.52 -4.59 -13.92
N MET A 66 4.77 -3.31 -14.21
CA MET A 66 3.74 -2.36 -14.65
C MET A 66 3.20 -2.64 -16.05
N SER A 67 3.85 -3.48 -16.85
CA SER A 67 3.27 -3.90 -18.14
C SER A 67 2.03 -4.78 -17.96
N MET A 68 1.80 -5.31 -16.75
CA MET A 68 0.58 -6.02 -16.41
C MET A 68 -0.57 -5.01 -16.17
N PRO A 69 -1.75 -5.23 -16.77
CA PRO A 69 -2.87 -4.30 -16.64
C PRO A 69 -3.36 -4.21 -15.19
N GLY A 70 -3.71 -3.00 -14.75
CA GLY A 70 -4.15 -2.71 -13.38
C GLY A 70 -3.02 -2.55 -12.36
N ILE A 71 -1.75 -2.69 -12.75
CA ILE A 71 -0.60 -2.49 -11.86
C ILE A 71 0.04 -1.12 -12.05
N GLY A 72 -0.04 -0.26 -11.02
CA GLY A 72 0.64 1.04 -10.97
C GLY A 72 2.00 1.00 -10.25
N ILE A 73 2.68 2.15 -10.18
CA ILE A 73 4.03 2.32 -9.61
C ILE A 73 4.13 1.84 -8.15
N ILE A 74 3.17 2.19 -7.31
CA ILE A 74 3.19 1.83 -5.89
C ILE A 74 2.96 0.32 -5.73
N THR A 75 2.01 -0.22 -6.50
CA THR A 75 1.66 -1.65 -6.54
C THR A 75 2.86 -2.49 -7.01
N SER A 76 3.58 -2.04 -8.04
CA SER A 76 4.75 -2.74 -8.57
C SER A 76 5.92 -2.73 -7.59
N LEU A 77 6.19 -1.59 -6.92
CA LEU A 77 7.18 -1.50 -5.85
C LEU A 77 6.83 -2.41 -4.67
N ALA A 78 5.55 -2.47 -4.29
CA ALA A 78 5.10 -3.38 -3.24
C ALA A 78 5.33 -4.85 -3.63
N ILE A 79 4.98 -5.25 -4.85
CA ILE A 79 5.25 -6.60 -5.37
C ILE A 79 6.76 -6.89 -5.33
N MET A 80 7.58 -5.97 -5.83
CA MET A 80 9.04 -6.08 -5.80
C MET A 80 9.58 -6.25 -4.37
N SER A 81 9.12 -5.43 -3.43
CA SER A 81 9.58 -5.45 -2.03
C SER A 81 9.26 -6.78 -1.34
N TYR A 82 8.05 -7.31 -1.51
CA TYR A 82 7.66 -8.56 -0.86
C TYR A 82 8.16 -9.82 -1.57
N MET A 83 8.33 -9.78 -2.90
CA MET A 83 8.86 -10.92 -3.66
C MET A 83 10.39 -10.98 -3.58
N GLY A 84 11.05 -9.83 -3.47
CA GLY A 84 12.50 -9.72 -3.58
C GLY A 84 12.98 -10.12 -4.97
N ASP A 85 14.15 -10.75 -5.03
CA ASP A 85 14.67 -11.33 -6.27
C ASP A 85 13.79 -12.50 -6.74
N CYS A 86 13.14 -12.35 -7.90
CA CYS A 86 12.33 -13.41 -8.51
C CYS A 86 13.13 -14.69 -8.82
N LYS A 87 14.46 -14.59 -9.00
CA LYS A 87 15.32 -15.77 -9.25
C LYS A 87 15.38 -16.72 -8.05
N ARG A 88 14.94 -16.29 -6.87
CA ARG A 88 14.82 -17.18 -5.70
C ARG A 88 13.77 -18.28 -5.87
N PHE A 89 12.85 -18.12 -6.82
CA PHE A 89 11.83 -19.10 -7.12
C PHE A 89 12.28 -19.98 -8.28
N SER A 90 12.26 -21.30 -8.09
CA SER A 90 12.59 -22.27 -9.14
C SER A 90 11.55 -22.33 -10.26
N SER A 91 10.33 -21.85 -10.01
CA SER A 91 9.25 -21.78 -10.99
C SER A 91 8.19 -20.74 -10.65
N ALA A 92 7.44 -20.31 -11.67
CA ALA A 92 6.28 -19.44 -11.49
C ALA A 92 5.21 -20.05 -10.55
N LYS A 93 5.07 -21.38 -10.54
CA LYS A 93 4.16 -22.09 -9.61
C LYS A 93 4.57 -21.87 -8.15
N GLN A 94 5.87 -21.85 -7.87
CA GLN A 94 6.38 -21.59 -6.53
C GLN A 94 6.12 -20.14 -6.11
N ALA A 95 6.27 -19.18 -7.02
CA ALA A 95 5.92 -17.78 -6.78
C ALA A 95 4.41 -17.61 -6.50
N ALA A 96 3.55 -18.31 -7.26
CA ALA A 96 2.10 -18.32 -7.02
C ALA A 96 1.71 -18.97 -5.68
N TYR A 97 2.43 -20.01 -5.26
CA TYR A 97 2.27 -20.61 -3.93
C TYR A 97 2.70 -19.63 -2.83
N TYR A 98 3.81 -18.92 -3.03
CA TYR A 98 4.29 -17.90 -2.09
C TYR A 98 3.32 -16.73 -1.95
N SER A 99 2.70 -16.25 -3.03
CA SER A 99 1.63 -15.25 -2.95
C SER A 99 0.31 -15.83 -2.39
N GLY A 100 0.19 -17.17 -2.34
CA GLY A 100 -0.99 -17.90 -1.91
C GLY A 100 -2.20 -17.63 -2.82
N LEU A 101 -1.95 -17.49 -4.11
CA LEU A 101 -2.98 -17.41 -5.16
C LEU A 101 -3.29 -18.78 -5.78
N VAL A 102 -2.84 -19.85 -5.12
CA VAL A 102 -3.11 -21.24 -5.54
C VAL A 102 -4.31 -21.82 -4.79
N PRO A 103 -5.10 -22.70 -5.41
CA PRO A 103 -6.17 -23.40 -4.71
C PRO A 103 -5.61 -24.35 -3.66
N ARG A 104 -6.37 -24.58 -2.60
CA ARG A 104 -6.14 -25.69 -1.68
C ARG A 104 -6.38 -26.99 -2.42
N VAL A 105 -5.48 -27.96 -2.25
CA VAL A 105 -5.61 -29.29 -2.82
C VAL A 105 -5.60 -30.30 -1.69
N ASP A 106 -6.66 -31.09 -1.57
CA ASP A 106 -6.74 -32.22 -0.65
C ASP A 106 -6.73 -33.51 -1.52
N ILE A 107 -5.70 -34.34 -1.37
CA ILE A 107 -5.50 -35.58 -2.13
C ILE A 107 -5.56 -36.77 -1.18
N SER A 108 -6.38 -37.77 -1.50
CA SER A 108 -6.51 -39.03 -0.75
C SER A 108 -6.72 -40.19 -1.71
N GLY A 109 -5.74 -41.10 -1.80
CA GLY A 109 -5.74 -42.19 -2.78
C GLY A 109 -5.89 -41.64 -4.21
N ASP A 110 -6.87 -42.16 -4.95
CA ASP A 110 -7.19 -41.71 -6.31
C ASP A 110 -8.08 -40.46 -6.37
N THR A 111 -8.46 -39.89 -5.22
CA THR A 111 -9.33 -38.71 -5.17
C THR A 111 -8.53 -37.41 -5.00
N VAL A 112 -8.80 -36.45 -5.88
CA VAL A 112 -8.23 -35.09 -5.83
C VAL A 112 -9.37 -34.08 -5.69
N ARG A 113 -9.33 -33.26 -4.64
CA ARG A 113 -10.31 -32.20 -4.40
C ARG A 113 -9.63 -30.84 -4.38
N TYR A 114 -10.12 -29.92 -5.22
CA TYR A 114 -9.69 -28.53 -5.25
C TYR A 114 -10.66 -27.64 -4.48
N GLY A 115 -10.14 -26.80 -3.59
CA GLY A 115 -10.91 -25.89 -2.74
C GLY A 115 -10.63 -24.41 -3.01
N ARG A 116 -10.93 -23.56 -2.02
CA ARG A 116 -10.62 -22.12 -2.03
C ARG A 116 -9.11 -21.87 -2.10
N ILE A 117 -8.70 -20.63 -2.37
CA ILE A 117 -7.30 -20.22 -2.27
C ILE A 117 -6.69 -20.61 -0.92
N VAL A 118 -5.42 -20.98 -0.91
CA VAL A 118 -4.71 -21.29 0.33
C VAL A 118 -4.59 -20.03 1.19
N SER A 119 -4.88 -20.17 2.49
CA SER A 119 -4.66 -19.05 3.42
C SER A 119 -3.16 -18.76 3.58
N ARG A 120 -2.32 -19.79 3.45
CA ARG A 120 -0.85 -19.72 3.55
C ARG A 120 -0.22 -18.84 2.48
N GLY A 121 0.96 -18.28 2.77
CA GLY A 121 1.69 -17.40 1.86
C GLY A 121 1.68 -15.93 2.31
N CYS A 122 2.27 -15.06 1.51
CA CYS A 122 2.39 -13.63 1.78
C CYS A 122 1.05 -12.90 1.54
N HIS A 123 0.32 -12.64 2.63
CA HIS A 123 -0.95 -11.90 2.59
C HIS A 123 -0.83 -10.50 1.97
N ALA A 124 0.32 -9.85 2.12
CA ALA A 124 0.54 -8.51 1.58
C ALA A 124 0.56 -8.52 0.05
N ILE A 125 1.34 -9.41 -0.58
CA ILE A 125 1.34 -9.59 -2.04
C ILE A 125 -0.06 -9.94 -2.54
N ARG A 126 -0.73 -10.89 -1.87
CA ARG A 126 -2.07 -11.31 -2.25
C ARG A 126 -3.05 -10.14 -2.30
N ARG A 127 -3.05 -9.31 -1.26
CA ARG A 127 -3.90 -8.12 -1.20
C ARG A 127 -3.58 -7.16 -2.35
N VAL A 128 -2.31 -6.87 -2.58
CA VAL A 128 -1.86 -5.94 -3.63
C VAL A 128 -2.28 -6.44 -5.02
N ILE A 129 -2.08 -7.71 -5.34
CA ILE A 129 -2.49 -8.30 -6.63
C ILE A 129 -4.02 -8.30 -6.77
N ILE A 130 -4.76 -8.65 -5.71
CA ILE A 130 -6.22 -8.61 -5.74
C ILE A 130 -6.70 -7.18 -5.99
N GLN A 131 -6.15 -6.17 -5.30
CA GLN A 131 -6.52 -4.77 -5.52
C GLN A 131 -6.23 -4.31 -6.96
N ALA A 132 -5.10 -4.71 -7.54
CA ALA A 132 -4.80 -4.44 -8.95
C ALA A 132 -5.86 -5.05 -9.89
N ALA A 133 -6.28 -6.30 -9.63
CA ALA A 133 -7.34 -6.95 -10.39
C ALA A 133 -8.70 -6.24 -10.25
N TRP A 134 -9.05 -5.79 -9.04
CA TRP A 134 -10.27 -4.98 -8.82
C TRP A 134 -10.22 -3.63 -9.52
N SER A 135 -9.04 -2.99 -9.56
CA SER A 135 -8.86 -1.74 -10.30
C SER A 135 -9.14 -1.95 -11.78
N LEU A 136 -8.68 -3.07 -12.36
CA LEU A 136 -8.95 -3.39 -13.76
C LEU A 136 -10.44 -3.65 -14.02
N ALA A 137 -11.10 -4.43 -13.16
CA ALA A 137 -12.49 -4.83 -13.35
C ALA A 137 -13.51 -3.69 -13.19
N ARG A 138 -13.11 -2.57 -12.58
CA ARG A 138 -13.96 -1.40 -12.33
C ARG A 138 -13.65 -0.22 -13.26
N CYS A 139 -12.67 -0.37 -14.15
CA CYS A 139 -12.33 0.60 -15.18
C CYS A 139 -13.09 0.35 -16.48
#